data_AF-A0A957UX34-F1
#
_entry.id   AF-A0A957UX34-F1
#
_cell.length_a   1.000
_cell.length_b   1.000
_cell.length_c   1.000
_cell.angle_alpha   90.00
_cell.angle_beta   90.00
_cell.angle_gamma   90.00
#
_symmetry.space_group_name_H-M   'P 1'
#
loop_
_entity.id
_entity.type
_entity.pdbx_description
1 polymer ?
#
loop_
_entity_poly.entity_id
_entity_poly.type
_entity_poly.pdbx_seq_one_letter_code
_entity_poly.pdbx_strand_id
1 'polypeptide(L)' 'QIQRFTKSILYDEKIGGTMHMALGSGYPETGSRNESSIHWDFICDMRTDSEILVDGELLFKDGQFVIA' A
#
# COMPACT_ATOMS: atom_id res chain seq x y z
N GLN A 1 -13.44 11.15 -8.21
CA GLN A 1 -12.55 10.15 -7.58
C GLN A 1 -11.95 9.28 -8.68
N ILE A 2 -10.65 8.96 -8.61
CA ILE A 2 -9.96 8.09 -9.58
C ILE A 2 -10.19 6.63 -9.18
N GLN A 3 -10.73 5.81 -10.09
CA GLN A 3 -11.11 4.42 -9.82
C GLN A 3 -10.31 3.38 -10.63
N ARG A 4 -9.39 3.83 -11.49
CA ARG A 4 -8.59 3.01 -12.40
C ARG A 4 -7.14 3.49 -12.38
N PHE A 5 -6.20 2.58 -12.60
CA PHE A 5 -4.78 2.90 -12.70
C PHE A 5 -4.50 3.92 -13.80
N THR A 6 -3.77 4.95 -13.44
CA THR A 6 -3.40 6.10 -14.27
C THR A 6 -1.99 5.97 -14.82
N LYS A 7 -1.18 5.03 -14.30
CA LYS A 7 0.26 4.90 -14.54
C LYS A 7 1.06 6.07 -13.95
N SER A 8 0.49 6.74 -12.95
CA SER A 8 1.17 7.74 -12.14
C SER A 8 1.18 7.25 -10.71
N ILE A 9 2.38 7.02 -10.17
CA ILE A 9 2.56 6.51 -8.80
C ILE A 9 1.78 7.37 -7.81
N LEU A 10 1.91 8.70 -7.91
CA LEU A 10 1.27 9.69 -7.04
C LEU A 10 -0.25 9.50 -6.89
N TYR A 11 -0.94 9.17 -7.99
CA TYR A 11 -2.38 8.98 -7.96
C TYR A 11 -2.74 7.54 -7.61
N ASP A 12 -2.02 6.58 -8.17
CA ASP A 12 -2.33 5.16 -8.08
C ASP A 12 -2.12 4.64 -6.64
N GLU A 13 -1.16 5.19 -5.89
CA GLU A 13 -0.90 4.83 -4.49
C GLU A 13 -2.03 5.25 -3.53
N LYS A 14 -2.91 6.17 -3.95
CA LYS A 14 -4.01 6.73 -3.14
C LYS A 14 -5.39 6.23 -3.58
N ILE A 15 -5.49 5.32 -4.54
CA ILE A 15 -6.76 4.77 -4.99
C ILE A 15 -7.36 3.91 -3.86
N GLY A 16 -8.62 4.16 -3.52
CA GLY A 16 -9.32 3.35 -2.52
C GLY A 16 -9.36 1.87 -2.95
N GLY A 17 -8.96 0.98 -2.04
CA GLY A 17 -8.86 -0.45 -2.32
C GLY A 17 -7.51 -0.89 -2.90
N THR A 18 -6.53 0.00 -3.05
CA THR A 18 -5.14 -0.39 -3.34
C THR A 18 -4.28 -0.30 -2.08
N MET A 19 -3.15 -0.99 -2.10
CA MET A 19 -2.08 -0.85 -1.11
C MET A 19 -0.77 -0.66 -1.84
N HIS A 20 0.15 0.12 -1.28
CA HIS A 20 1.51 0.24 -1.79
C HIS A 20 2.53 -0.24 -0.78
N MET A 21 3.64 -0.76 -1.30
CA MET A 21 4.84 -1.07 -0.53
C MET A 21 6.04 -0.48 -1.27
N ALA A 22 6.80 0.36 -0.56
CA ALA A 22 8.03 0.92 -1.06
C ALA A 22 9.21 0.02 -0.71
N LEU A 23 10.08 -0.26 -1.68
CA LEU A 23 11.39 -0.88 -1.45
C LEU A 23 12.48 0.19 -1.49
N GLY A 24 13.48 0.03 -0.61
CA GLY A 24 14.63 0.91 -0.52
C GLY A 24 14.51 1.98 0.57
N SER A 25 14.95 3.19 0.28
CA SER A 25 15.17 4.27 1.24
C SER A 25 13.90 4.57 2.01
N GLY A 26 13.92 4.34 3.32
CA GLY A 26 12.82 4.72 4.18
C GLY A 26 13.04 6.10 4.79
N TYR A 27 11.94 6.79 5.07
CA TYR A 27 11.95 8.08 5.73
C TYR A 27 12.45 7.96 7.19
N PRO A 28 13.54 8.63 7.59
CA PRO A 28 14.10 8.52 8.95
C PRO A 28 13.10 8.88 10.05
N GLU A 29 12.17 9.80 9.79
CA GLU A 29 11.11 10.23 10.71
C GLU A 29 10.09 9.12 11.04
N THR A 30 10.00 8.07 10.23
CA THR A 30 9.16 6.88 10.53
C THR A 30 9.89 5.84 11.38
N GLY A 31 11.14 6.13 11.79
CA GLY A 31 12.02 5.19 12.48
C GLY A 31 12.66 4.17 11.53
N SER A 32 12.56 4.37 10.22
CA SER A 32 13.22 3.50 9.25
C SER A 32 14.74 3.51 9.43
N ARG A 33 15.35 2.34 9.31
CA ARG A 33 16.80 2.14 9.28
C ARG A 33 17.31 1.76 7.89
N ASN A 34 16.42 1.72 6.89
CA ASN A 34 16.76 1.25 5.56
C ASN A 34 17.33 2.41 4.73
N GLU A 35 18.64 2.41 4.56
CA GLU A 35 19.35 3.37 3.70
C GLU A 35 19.57 2.76 2.32
N SER A 36 19.12 3.46 1.27
CA SER A 36 19.25 3.00 -0.11
C SER A 36 19.26 4.17 -1.09
N SER A 37 19.80 3.95 -2.29
CA SER A 37 19.77 4.93 -3.38
C SER A 37 18.43 4.95 -4.13
N ILE A 38 17.59 3.94 -3.92
CA ILE A 38 16.27 3.83 -4.57
C ILE A 38 15.17 3.97 -3.53
N HIS A 39 14.04 4.51 -3.95
CA HIS A 39 12.75 4.39 -3.26
C HIS A 39 11.74 4.05 -4.35
N TRP A 40 11.18 2.85 -4.31
CA TRP A 40 10.35 2.36 -5.39
C TRP A 40 9.05 1.77 -4.86
N ASP A 41 7.95 2.45 -5.21
CA ASP A 41 6.59 2.04 -4.88
C ASP A 41 6.06 0.97 -5.82
N PHE A 42 5.67 -0.16 -5.24
CA PHE A 42 4.83 -1.17 -5.89
C PHE A 42 3.41 -1.00 -5.39
N ILE A 43 2.46 -0.85 -6.32
CA ILE A 43 1.06 -0.64 -6.01
C ILE A 43 0.28 -1.89 -6.41
N CYS A 44 -0.45 -2.45 -5.45
CA CYS A 44 -1.25 -3.66 -5.61
C CYS A 44 -2.73 -3.32 -5.56
N ASP A 45 -3.51 -3.89 -6.49
CA ASP A 45 -4.96 -3.85 -6.45
C ASP A 45 -5.48 -4.92 -5.50
N MET A 46 -6.09 -4.51 -4.39
CA MET A 46 -6.54 -5.41 -3.32
C MET A 46 -8.06 -5.63 -3.39
N ARG A 47 -8.74 -5.27 -4.47
CA ARG A 47 -10.21 -5.32 -4.55
C ARG A 47 -10.80 -6.71 -4.81
N THR A 48 -9.96 -7.73 -5.03
CA THR A 48 -10.38 -9.10 -5.34
C THR A 48 -9.44 -10.11 -4.67
N ASP A 49 -10.01 -11.14 -4.04
CA ASP A 49 -9.33 -12.29 -3.45
C ASP A 49 -8.08 -11.91 -2.65
N SER A 50 -8.20 -10.89 -1.80
CA SER A 50 -7.06 -10.36 -1.05
C SER A 50 -7.37 -10.06 0.41
N GLU A 51 -6.37 -10.28 1.25
CA GLU A 51 -6.46 -10.11 2.69
C GLU A 51 -5.19 -9.46 3.23
N ILE A 52 -5.34 -8.59 4.23
CA ILE A 52 -4.23 -8.09 5.05
C ILE A 52 -4.51 -8.49 6.48
N LEU A 53 -3.59 -9.27 7.02
CA LEU A 53 -3.60 -9.68 8.42
C LEU A 53 -2.58 -8.85 9.18
N VAL A 54 -2.97 -8.33 10.33
CA VAL A 54 -2.07 -7.65 11.27
C VAL A 54 -2.08 -8.46 12.55
N ASP A 55 -0.91 -8.94 12.97
CA ASP A 55 -0.74 -9.82 14.13
C ASP A 55 -1.64 -11.08 14.10
N GLY A 56 -1.97 -11.55 12.89
CA GLY A 56 -2.83 -12.72 12.67
C GLY A 56 -4.32 -12.41 12.61
N GLU A 57 -4.73 -11.14 12.83
CA GLU A 57 -6.12 -10.71 12.75
C GLU A 57 -6.42 -10.07 11.39
N LEU A 58 -7.58 -10.39 10.80
CA LEU A 58 -8.01 -9.81 9.53
C LEU A 58 -8.33 -8.32 9.71
N LEU A 59 -7.56 -7.44 9.07
CA LEU A 59 -7.72 -5.98 9.11
C LEU A 59 -8.36 -5.45 7.82
N PHE A 60 -8.05 -6.06 6.68
CA PHE A 60 -8.47 -5.60 5.36
C PHE A 60 -8.84 -6.79 4.49
N LYS A 61 -9.96 -6.70 3.77
CA LYS A 61 -10.44 -7.72 2.84
C LYS A 61 -11.06 -7.08 1.61
N ASP A 62 -10.65 -7.54 0.43
CA ASP A 62 -11.25 -7.16 -0.86
C ASP A 62 -11.46 -5.63 -1.03
N GLY A 63 -10.44 -4.86 -0.65
CA GLY A 63 -10.42 -3.40 -0.83
C GLY A 63 -11.06 -2.61 0.31
N GLN A 64 -11.49 -3.26 1.39
CA GLN A 64 -12.18 -2.62 2.52
C GLN A 64 -11.51 -2.96 3.86
N PHE A 65 -11.47 -1.99 4.78
CA PHE A 65 -11.17 -2.28 6.19
C PHE A 65 -12.34 -3.04 6.81
N VAL A 66 -12.06 -4.08 7.59
CA VAL A 66 -13.09 -4.91 8.24
C VAL A 66 -13.28 -4.59 9.72
N ILE A 67 -12.54 -3.61 10.25
CA ILE A 67 -12.65 -3.15 11.64
C ILE A 67 -13.73 -2.07 11.75
N ALA A 68 -14.60 -2.20 12.75
CA ALA A 68 -15.65 -1.24 13.11
C ALA A 68 -15.15 -0.19 14.11
#